data_AF-A0A6I1EQZ3-F1
#
_entry.id   AF-A0A6I1EQZ3-F1
#
_cell.length_a   1.000
_cell.length_b   1.000
_cell.length_c   1.000
_cell.angle_alpha   90.00
_cell.angle_beta   90.00
_cell.angle_gamma   90.00
#
_symmetry.space_group_name_H-M   'P 1'
#
loop_
_entity.id
_entity.type
_entity.pdbx_description
1 polymer ?
#
loop_
_entity_poly.entity_id
_entity_poly.type
_entity_poly.pdbx_seq_one_letter_code
_entity_poly.pdbx_strand_id
1 'polypeptide(L)' 'EVDYKSCKTIKELKAKINHYMVYYNNYRYQWNLKKMTPIQYRNHLLVA' A
#
# COMPACT_ATOMS: atom_id res chain seq x y z
N GLU A 1 -1.89 11.81 -3.52
CA GLU A 1 -2.88 11.46 -2.48
C GLU A 1 -3.98 10.59 -3.08
N VAL A 2 -4.74 9.87 -2.24
CA VAL A 2 -5.92 9.11 -2.68
C VAL A 2 -7.14 9.98 -2.48
N ASP A 3 -7.86 10.27 -3.55
CA ASP A 3 -9.10 11.04 -3.48
C ASP A 3 -10.26 10.18 -2.95
N TYR A 4 -10.35 10.00 -1.63
CA TYR A 4 -11.45 9.23 -1.02
C TYR A 4 -12.76 10.04 -0.90
N LYS A 5 -12.69 11.37 -1.04
CA LYS A 5 -13.84 12.27 -0.88
C LYS A 5 -14.82 12.18 -2.05
N SER A 6 -14.37 11.72 -3.22
CA SER A 6 -15.24 11.44 -4.36
C SER A 6 -16.11 10.19 -4.23
N CYS A 7 -15.86 9.32 -3.24
CA CYS A 7 -16.65 8.10 -3.04
C CYS A 7 -18.05 8.46 -2.52
N LYS A 8 -19.08 7.98 -3.23
CA LYS A 8 -20.50 8.22 -2.90
C LYS A 8 -21.11 7.08 -2.10
N THR A 9 -20.48 5.91 -2.10
CA THR A 9 -20.97 4.74 -1.38
C THR A 9 -19.89 4.10 -0.52
N ILE A 10 -20.31 3.39 0.54
CA ILE A 10 -19.41 2.59 1.37
C ILE A 10 -18.66 1.55 0.53
N LYS A 11 -19.31 0.99 -0.51
CA LYS A 11 -18.69 0.01 -1.41
C LYS A 11 -17.52 0.63 -2.19
N GLU A 12 -17.71 1.82 -2.76
CA GLU A 12 -16.65 2.55 -3.46
C GLU A 12 -15.48 2.91 -2.52
N LEU A 13 -15.79 3.38 -1.32
CA LEU A 13 -14.78 3.71 -0.32
C LEU A 13 -13.94 2.47 0.05
N LYS A 14 -14.59 1.33 0.31
CA LYS A 14 -13.91 0.05 0.59
C LYS A 14 -13.03 -0.39 -0.58
N ALA A 15 -13.53 -0.29 -1.81
CA ALA A 15 -12.75 -0.65 -3.00
C ALA A 15 -11.50 0.24 -3.12
N LYS A 16 -11.63 1.55 -2.92
CA LYS A 16 -10.52 2.50 -2.99
C LYS A 16 -9.49 2.27 -1.88
N ILE A 17 -9.92 1.95 -0.65
CA ILE A 17 -9.03 1.53 0.44
C ILE A 17 -8.26 0.27 0.06
N ASN A 18 -8.94 -0.77 -0.43
CA ASN A 18 -8.30 -2.02 -0.82
C ASN A 18 -7.25 -1.81 -1.92
N HIS A 19 -7.59 -1.02 -2.95
CA HIS A 19 -6.64 -0.67 -3.99
C HIS A 19 -5.42 0.08 -3.44
N TYR A 20 -5.63 1.03 -2.52
CA TYR A 20 -4.52 1.74 -1.90
C TYR A 20 -3.63 0.83 -1.06
N MET A 21 -4.21 -0.11 -0.30
CA MET A 21 -3.44 -1.08 0.49
C MET A 21 -2.55 -1.95 -0.39
N VAL A 22 -3.08 -2.43 -1.54
CA VAL A 22 -2.28 -3.19 -2.51
C VAL A 22 -1.16 -2.32 -3.07
N TYR A 23 -1.47 -1.09 -3.48
CA TYR A 23 -0.46 -0.15 -3.98
C TYR A 23 0.65 0.10 -2.96
N TYR A 24 0.28 0.44 -1.73
CA TYR A 24 1.22 0.77 -0.67
C TYR A 24 2.15 -0.41 -0.34
N ASN A 25 1.59 -1.60 -0.16
CA ASN A 25 2.36 -2.76 0.28
C ASN A 25 3.28 -3.34 -0.81
N ASN A 26 2.92 -3.19 -2.08
CA ASN A 26 3.63 -3.85 -3.18
C ASN A 26 4.48 -2.90 -4.03
N TYR A 27 4.09 -1.64 -4.17
CA TYR A 27 4.66 -0.74 -5.18
C TYR A 27 5.26 0.55 -4.62
N ARG A 28 4.89 0.95 -3.39
CA ARG A 28 5.43 2.15 -2.77
C ARG A 28 6.74 1.87 -2.04
N TYR A 29 7.85 2.24 -2.68
CA TYR A 29 9.18 2.16 -2.08
C TYR A 29 9.37 3.18 -0.96
N GLN A 30 10.01 2.74 0.13
CA GLN A 30 10.22 3.58 1.32
C GLN A 30 11.70 3.75 1.63
N TRP A 31 12.14 5.00 1.82
CA TRP A 31 13.53 5.35 2.09
C TRP A 31 14.07 4.69 3.37
N ASN A 32 13.25 4.64 4.43
CA ASN A 32 13.58 3.99 5.69
C ASN A 32 13.59 2.44 5.62
N LEU A 33 13.02 1.85 4.57
CA LEU A 33 13.05 0.40 4.33
C LEU A 33 14.16 0.02 3.33
N LYS A 34 15.31 0.69 3.39
CA LYS A 34 16.42 0.48 2.44
C LYS A 34 15.98 0.58 0.97
N LYS A 35 15.01 1.46 0.67
CA LYS A 35 14.37 1.59 -0.66
C LYS A 35 13.72 0.28 -1.13
N MET A 36 13.03 -0.43 -0.25
CA MET A 36 12.18 -1.58 -0.56
C MET A 36 10.70 -1.24 -0.34
N THR A 37 9.81 -2.03 -0.95
CA THR A 37 8.38 -2.00 -0.60
C THR A 37 8.16 -2.76 0.71
N PRO A 38 7.04 -2.53 1.44
CA PRO A 38 6.76 -3.24 2.68
C PRO A 38 6.86 -4.76 2.56
N ILE A 39 6.32 -5.35 1.47
CA ILE A 39 6.39 -6.80 1.25
C ILE A 39 7.82 -7.26 0.96
N GLN A 40 8.57 -6.53 0.14
CA GLN A 40 9.97 -6.86 -0.13
C GLN A 40 10.82 -6.81 1.12
N TYR A 41 10.62 -5.79 1.97
CA TYR A 41 11.33 -5.65 3.22
C TYR A 41 11.00 -6.78 4.20
N ARG A 42 9.71 -7.16 4.34
CA ARG A 42 9.31 -8.32 5.12
C ARG A 42 10.04 -9.59 4.65
N ASN A 43 10.06 -9.85 3.35
CA ASN A 43 10.72 -11.03 2.80
C ASN A 43 12.24 -10.98 3.01
N HIS A 44 12.87 -9.80 2.87
CA HIS A 44 14.28 -9.59 3.16
C HIS A 44 14.62 -9.97 4.60
N LEU A 45 13.80 -9.57 5.58
CA LEU A 45 13.99 -9.90 6.99
C LEU A 45 13.79 -11.38 7.32
N LEU A 46 12.99 -12.11 6.53
CA LEU A 46 12.76 -13.55 6.73
C LEU A 46 13.90 -14.42 6.20
N VAL A 47 14.72 -13.89 5.30
CA VAL A 47 15.86 -14.58 4.68
C VAL A 47 17.19 -14.18 5.32
N ALA A 48 17.19 -13.10 6.11
CA ALA A 48 18.37 -12.54 6.77
C ALA A 48 18.74 -13.26 8.07
#